data_AF-A0A8X6VFG3-F1
#
_entry.id   AF-A0A8X6VFG3-F1
#
_cell.length_a   1.000
_cell.length_b   1.000
_cell.length_c   1.000
_cell.angle_alpha   90.00
_cell.angle_beta   90.00
_cell.angle_gamma   90.00
#
_symmetry.space_group_name_H-M   'P 1'
#
loop_
_entity.id
_entity.type
_entity.pdbx_description
1 polymer ?
#
loop_
_entity_poly.entity_id
_entity_poly.type
_entity_poly.pdbx_seq_one_letter_code
_entity_poly.pdbx_strand_id
1 'polypeptide(L)'
;MKGSCLINSSIVLGLRIIGKGFSAGKKLCAFLGLPFLSKLAFRNQERKLLKATERVAQENINAALSEIKGSNSFTKCGISIDGTWQRRDYSSLNGCV
;
A
#
# COMPACT_ATOMS: atom_id res chain seq x y z
N MET A 1 24.48 15.94 -2.70
CA MET A 1 23.66 15.44 -1.57
C MET A 1 22.41 14.71 -2.11
N LYS A 2 22.43 13.39 -2.29
CA LYS A 2 21.27 12.60 -2.78
C LYS A 2 20.66 11.65 -1.72
N GLY A 3 21.30 11.46 -0.56
CA GLY A 3 20.88 10.48 0.46
C GLY A 3 19.72 10.90 1.39
N SER A 4 19.54 12.20 1.65
CA SER A 4 18.52 12.71 2.61
C SER A 4 17.07 12.47 2.16
N CYS A 5 16.82 12.42 0.84
CA CYS A 5 15.47 12.23 0.30
C CYS A 5 14.90 10.82 0.58
N LEU A 6 15.71 9.77 0.34
CA LEU A 6 15.29 8.37 0.41
C LEU A 6 14.96 7.92 1.82
N ILE A 7 15.79 8.31 2.80
CA ILE A 7 15.60 7.98 4.22
C ILE A 7 14.27 8.55 4.72
N ASN A 8 13.98 9.80 4.35
CA ASN A 8 12.74 10.46 4.73
C ASN A 8 11.51 9.77 4.15
N SER A 9 11.53 9.40 2.86
CA SER A 9 10.42 8.65 2.26
C SER A 9 10.25 7.26 2.88
N SER A 10 11.35 6.59 3.22
CA SER A 10 11.34 5.25 3.83
C SER A 10 10.73 5.26 5.23
N ILE A 11 11.09 6.23 6.07
CA ILE A 11 10.52 6.37 7.41
C ILE A 11 9.01 6.66 7.33
N VAL A 12 8.59 7.58 6.44
CA VAL A 12 7.17 7.91 6.29
C VAL A 12 6.38 6.71 5.76
N LEU A 13 6.92 5.98 4.79
CA LEU A 13 6.32 4.74 4.28
C LEU A 13 6.20 3.69 5.38
N GLY A 14 7.27 3.43 6.14
CA GLY A 14 7.27 2.47 7.23
C GLY A 14 6.21 2.80 8.28
N LEU A 15 6.08 4.08 8.66
CA LEU A 15 5.02 4.54 9.56
C LEU A 15 3.62 4.27 8.99
N ARG A 16 3.39 4.52 7.70
CA ARG A 16 2.11 4.25 7.06
C ARG A 16 1.77 2.76 6.99
N ILE A 17 2.74 1.90 6.72
CA ILE A 17 2.55 0.43 6.72
C ILE A 17 2.06 -0.07 8.09
N ILE A 18 2.60 0.47 9.18
CA ILE A 18 2.18 0.09 10.55
C ILE A 18 0.98 0.90 11.09
N GLY A 19 0.31 1.68 10.24
CA GLY A 19 -0.85 2.48 10.63
C GLY A 19 -0.54 3.62 11.61
N LYS A 20 0.71 4.13 11.62
CA LYS A 20 1.15 5.23 12.48
C LYS A 20 1.43 6.50 11.67
N GLY A 21 1.31 7.63 12.35
CA GLY A 21 1.49 8.96 11.74
C GLY A 21 2.64 9.76 12.35
N PHE A 22 2.67 11.04 12.01
CA PHE A 22 3.70 12.01 12.43
C PHE A 22 4.03 11.95 13.93
N SER A 23 3.03 11.91 14.80
CA SER A 23 3.24 11.92 16.26
C SER A 23 4.01 10.70 16.76
N ALA A 24 3.76 9.53 16.18
CA ALA A 24 4.48 8.31 16.53
C ALA A 24 5.91 8.35 16.00
N GLY A 25 6.11 8.78 14.75
CA GLY A 25 7.45 8.96 14.16
C GLY A 25 8.30 9.94 14.96
N LYS A 26 7.73 11.08 15.37
CA LYS A 26 8.42 12.06 16.21
C LYS A 26 8.83 11.48 17.56
N LYS A 27 7.95 10.70 18.23
CA LYS A 27 8.27 10.03 19.50
C LYS A 27 9.38 8.99 19.33
N LEU A 28 9.30 8.17 18.28
CA LEU A 28 10.30 7.15 17.98
C LEU A 28 11.68 7.77 17.73
N CYS A 29 11.76 8.77 16.86
CA CYS A 29 13.04 9.44 16.58
C CYS A 29 13.59 10.16 17.82
N ALA A 30 12.73 10.79 18.63
CA ALA A 30 13.15 11.38 19.90
C ALA A 30 13.72 10.34 20.88
N PHE A 31 13.08 9.17 21.00
CA PHE A 31 13.59 8.06 21.81
C PHE A 31 14.96 7.55 21.34
N LEU A 32 15.17 7.53 20.03
CA LEU A 32 16.44 7.10 19.41
C LEU A 32 17.50 8.22 19.35
N GLY A 33 17.21 9.44 19.82
CA GLY A 33 18.11 10.59 19.70
C GLY A 33 18.33 11.07 18.25
N LEU A 34 17.40 10.76 17.35
CA LEU A 34 17.49 11.09 15.92
C LEU A 34 16.68 12.35 15.57
N PRO A 35 17.17 13.18 14.62
CA PRO A 35 16.37 14.27 14.07
C PRO A 35 15.17 13.71 13.30
N PHE A 36 14.05 14.42 13.36
CA PHE A 36 12.83 14.06 12.62
C PHE A 36 12.37 15.18 11.71
N LEU A 37 11.55 14.80 10.72
CA LEU A 37 10.94 15.72 9.77
C LEU A 37 10.09 16.79 10.47
N SER A 38 10.06 17.99 9.88
CA SER A 38 9.03 18.98 10.21
C SER A 38 7.65 18.46 9.77
N LYS A 39 6.58 18.97 10.37
CA LYS A 39 5.21 18.57 10.05
C LYS A 39 4.87 18.79 8.57
N LEU A 40 5.38 19.87 7.98
CA LEU A 40 5.21 20.18 6.56
C LEU A 40 6.01 19.21 5.67
N ALA A 41 7.26 18.93 6.03
CA ALA A 41 8.10 17.99 5.28
C ALA A 41 7.51 16.58 5.29
N PHE A 42 6.98 16.13 6.44
CA PHE A 42 6.28 14.86 6.57
C PHE A 42 5.06 14.79 5.63
N ARG A 43 4.17 15.79 5.67
CA ARG A 43 3.01 15.88 4.77
C ARG A 43 3.40 15.87 3.28
N ASN A 44 4.51 16.50 2.93
CA ASN A 44 5.02 16.48 1.56
C ASN A 44 5.48 15.09 1.15
N GLN A 45 6.09 14.31 2.05
CA GLN A 45 6.43 12.91 1.79
C GLN A 45 5.16 12.05 1.64
N GLU A 46 4.16 12.25 2.48
CA GLU A 46 2.88 11.54 2.36
C GLU A 46 2.20 11.79 1.02
N ARG A 47 2.22 13.04 0.54
CA ARG A 47 1.66 13.38 -0.77
C ARG A 47 2.43 12.71 -1.91
N LYS A 48 3.76 12.58 -1.81
CA LYS A 48 4.56 11.86 -2.81
C LYS A 48 4.23 10.37 -2.82
N LEU A 49 4.09 9.77 -1.64
CA LEU A 49 3.70 8.37 -1.49
C LEU A 49 2.30 8.10 -2.05
N LEU A 50 1.34 8.99 -1.76
CA LEU A 50 -0.02 8.88 -2.30
C LEU A 50 -0.01 8.83 -3.83
N LYS A 51 0.64 9.81 -4.49
CA LYS A 51 0.74 9.86 -5.95
C LYS A 51 1.41 8.62 -6.55
N ALA A 52 2.46 8.13 -5.90
CA ALA A 52 3.14 6.90 -6.35
C ALA A 52 2.22 5.68 -6.21
N THR A 53 1.47 5.59 -5.11
CA THR A 53 0.54 4.49 -4.84
C THR A 53 -0.63 4.50 -5.81
N GLU A 54 -1.21 5.67 -6.09
CA GLU A 54 -2.27 5.84 -7.09
C GLU A 54 -1.81 5.38 -8.48
N ARG A 55 -0.58 5.75 -8.87
CA ARG A 55 0.00 5.31 -10.14
C ARG A 55 0.14 3.79 -10.21
N VAL A 56 0.73 3.17 -9.18
CA VAL A 56 0.90 1.70 -9.13
C VAL A 56 -0.45 0.99 -9.10
N ALA A 57 -1.43 1.53 -8.38
CA ALA A 57 -2.78 0.97 -8.36
C ALA A 57 -3.41 1.01 -9.76
N GLN A 58 -3.28 2.13 -10.50
CA GLN A 58 -3.79 2.24 -11.86
C GLN A 58 -3.07 1.28 -12.83
N GLU A 59 -1.75 1.15 -12.72
CA GLU A 59 -0.96 0.21 -13.51
C GLU A 59 -1.41 -1.24 -13.25
N ASN A 60 -1.60 -1.62 -11.99
CA ASN A 60 -2.10 -2.95 -11.60
C ASN A 60 -3.52 -3.22 -12.13
N ILE A 61 -4.43 -2.25 -12.05
CA ILE A 61 -5.78 -2.38 -12.62
C ILE A 61 -5.70 -2.58 -14.13
N ASN A 62 -4.90 -1.79 -14.84
CA ASN A 62 -4.75 -1.91 -16.29
C ASN A 62 -4.15 -3.27 -16.69
N ALA A 63 -3.16 -3.76 -15.95
CA ALA A 63 -2.58 -5.08 -16.16
C ALA A 63 -3.62 -6.20 -15.96
N ALA A 64 -4.36 -6.17 -14.85
CA ALA A 64 -5.44 -7.14 -14.58
C ALA A 64 -6.54 -7.11 -15.67
N LEU A 65 -6.91 -5.93 -16.16
CA LEU A 65 -7.86 -5.78 -17.27
C LEU A 65 -7.34 -6.39 -18.57
N SER A 66 -6.04 -6.28 -18.85
CA SER A 66 -5.45 -6.91 -20.04
C SER A 66 -5.45 -8.43 -19.97
N GLU A 67 -5.25 -9.01 -18.79
CA GLU A 67 -5.32 -10.46 -18.56
C GLU A 67 -6.72 -11.01 -18.81
N ILE A 68 -7.76 -10.33 -18.27
CA ILE A 68 -9.17 -10.70 -18.47
C ILE A 68 -9.58 -10.61 -19.95
N LYS A 69 -9.11 -9.59 -20.68
CA LYS A 69 -9.43 -9.43 -22.11
C LYS A 69 -8.75 -10.47 -23.00
N GLY A 70 -7.63 -11.05 -22.57
CA GLY A 70 -6.93 -12.11 -23.29
C GLY A 70 -7.59 -13.49 -23.14
N SER A 71 -8.38 -13.71 -22.09
CA SER A 71 -9.17 -14.93 -21.92
C SER A 71 -10.53 -14.80 -22.60
N ASN A 72 -10.69 -15.37 -23.81
CA ASN A 72 -11.97 -15.42 -24.55
C ASN A 72 -13.07 -16.28 -23.87
N SER A 73 -12.81 -16.85 -22.70
CA SER A 73 -13.81 -17.54 -21.89
C SER A 73 -14.49 -16.54 -20.96
N PHE A 74 -15.70 -16.08 -21.31
CA PHE A 74 -16.59 -15.40 -20.37
C PHE A 74 -17.01 -16.39 -19.25
N THR A 75 -16.16 -16.55 -18.24
CA THR A 75 -16.52 -17.24 -17.00
C THR A 75 -17.19 -16.23 -16.08
N LYS A 76 -18.50 -16.42 -15.89
CA LYS A 76 -19.33 -15.68 -14.93
C LYS A 76 -18.82 -16.01 -13.52
N CYS A 77 -17.93 -15.19 -12.98
CA CYS A 77 -17.37 -15.39 -11.64
C CYS A 77 -18.33 -14.81 -10.59
N GLY A 78 -18.97 -15.66 -9.80
CA GLY A 78 -19.88 -15.25 -8.73
C GLY A 78 -19.09 -14.84 -7.49
N ILE A 79 -18.92 -13.54 -7.26
CA ILE A 79 -18.20 -13.04 -6.08
C ILE A 79 -19.17 -13.04 -4.88
N SER A 80 -18.92 -13.90 -3.90
CA SER A 80 -19.58 -13.84 -2.59
C SER A 80 -18.69 -13.07 -1.60
N ILE A 81 -19.18 -11.93 -1.10
CA ILE A 81 -18.42 -10.96 -0.29
C ILE A 81 -18.51 -11.26 1.23
N ASP A 82 -19.29 -12.28 1.64
CA ASP A 82 -19.63 -12.48 3.05
C ASP A 82 -18.58 -13.23 3.90
N GLY A 83 -17.39 -13.53 3.34
CA GLY A 83 -16.28 -14.12 4.09
C GLY A 83 -16.56 -15.52 4.65
N THR A 84 -17.70 -16.13 4.31
CA THR A 84 -18.15 -17.42 4.86
C THR A 84 -17.24 -18.57 4.44
N TRP A 85 -16.57 -18.43 3.30
CA TRP A 85 -15.69 -19.45 2.71
C TRP A 85 -14.35 -19.61 3.45
N GLN A 86 -13.80 -18.54 4.03
CA GLN A 86 -12.51 -18.58 4.71
C GLN A 86 -12.52 -19.44 5.99
N ARG A 87 -13.71 -19.72 6.55
CA ARG A 87 -13.87 -20.53 7.78
C ARG A 87 -13.91 -22.04 7.52
N ARG A 88 -13.87 -22.49 6.27
CA ARG A 88 -14.07 -23.91 5.90
C ARG A 88 -12.84 -24.58 5.28
N ASP A 89 -11.65 -23.99 5.43
CA ASP A 89 -10.37 -24.54 4.93
C ASP A 89 -10.34 -24.91 3.44
N TYR A 90 -11.18 -24.27 2.63
CA TYR A 90 -11.09 -24.39 1.17
C TYR A 90 -10.06 -23.41 0.63
N SER A 91 -8.98 -23.93 0.07
CA SER A 91 -7.95 -23.16 -0.64
C SER A 91 -8.30 -23.07 -2.13
N SER A 92 -8.78 -21.91 -2.58
CA SER A 92 -8.82 -21.62 -4.01
C SER A 92 -7.56 -20.86 -4.43
N LEU A 93 -7.00 -21.24 -5.58
CA LEU A 93 -5.75 -20.68 -6.11
C LEU A 93 -5.84 -19.15 -6.32
N ASN A 94 -7.05 -18.63 -6.55
CA ASN A 94 -7.29 -17.23 -6.92
C ASN A 94 -8.29 -16.50 -5.99
N GLY A 95 -8.67 -17.07 -4.84
CA GLY A 95 -9.65 -16.46 -3.93
C GLY A 95 -11.07 -16.30 -4.51
N CYS A 96 -11.34 -16.89 -5.67
CA CYS A 96 -12.67 -17.03 -6.27
C CYS A 96 -13.08 -18.50 -6.20
N VAL A 97 -14.38 -18.73 -6.00
CA VAL A 97 -15.05 -20.04 -6.19
C VAL A 97 -15.92 -19.92 -7.43
#